data_AF-A0A3R6UXK1-F1
#
_entry.id   AF-A0A3R6UXK1-F1
#
_cell.length_a   1.000
_cell.length_b   1.000
_cell.length_c   1.000
_cell.angle_alpha   90.00
_cell.angle_beta   90.00
_cell.angle_gamma   90.00
#
_symmetry.space_group_name_H-M   'P 1'
#
loop_
_entity.id
_entity.type
_entity.pdbx_description
1 polymer ?
#
loop_
_entity_poly.entity_id
_entity_poly.type
_entity_poly.pdbx_seq_one_letter_code
_entity_poly.pdbx_strand_id
1 'polypeptide(L)'
;MKRFRDADGKLNITFEELKTTTAREAASYYQIGEIYKNADDGREYVYLANDDCLAHFQSFDGYNLFIPIDALGSFLPDVADDDRVLEIVND
;
A
#
# COMPACT_ATOMS: atom_id res chain seq x y z
N MET A 1 -10.97 -13.07 2.91
CA MET A 1 -9.72 -13.67 3.43
C MET A 1 -8.58 -12.95 2.73
N LYS A 2 -7.61 -12.41 3.49
CA LYS A 2 -6.45 -11.72 2.92
C LYS A 2 -5.47 -12.75 2.36
N ARG A 3 -4.81 -12.43 1.25
CA ARG A 3 -3.72 -13.21 0.68
C ARG A 3 -2.55 -13.21 1.63
N PHE A 4 -1.77 -14.29 1.57
CA PHE A 4 -0.55 -14.47 2.37
C PHE A 4 -0.77 -14.51 3.89
N ARG A 5 -2.01 -14.66 4.36
CA ARG A 5 -2.34 -14.77 5.78
C ARG A 5 -2.97 -16.12 6.11
N ASP A 6 -2.61 -16.65 7.26
CA ASP A 6 -3.22 -17.85 7.82
C ASP A 6 -4.58 -17.54 8.48
N ALA A 7 -5.21 -18.55 9.07
CA ALA A 7 -6.50 -18.42 9.75
C ALA A 7 -6.45 -17.50 10.98
N ASP A 8 -5.26 -17.28 11.56
CA ASP A 8 -5.03 -16.38 12.69
C ASP A 8 -4.66 -14.96 12.23
N GLY A 9 -4.67 -14.69 10.92
CA GLY A 9 -4.34 -13.39 10.33
C GLY A 9 -2.84 -13.10 10.24
N LYS A 10 -1.97 -14.07 10.56
CA LYS A 10 -0.51 -13.90 10.49
C LYS A 10 0.01 -14.21 9.09
N LEU A 11 1.11 -13.57 8.71
CA LEU A 11 1.75 -13.89 7.44
C LEU A 11 2.19 -15.37 7.40
N ASN A 12 1.76 -16.08 6.35
CA ASN A 12 2.13 -17.47 6.11
C ASN A 12 3.38 -17.61 5.22
N ILE A 13 3.95 -16.49 4.78
CA ILE A 13 5.24 -16.35 4.09
C ILE A 13 6.10 -15.31 4.79
N THR A 14 7.39 -15.23 4.43
CA THR A 14 8.26 -14.17 4.93
C THR A 14 7.91 -12.81 4.32
N PHE A 15 8.30 -11.74 5.00
CA PHE A 15 8.07 -10.39 4.48
C PHE A 15 8.85 -10.13 3.17
N GLU A 16 10.06 -10.67 3.04
CA GLU A 16 10.86 -10.55 1.81
C GLU A 16 10.22 -11.27 0.62
N GLU A 17 9.63 -12.45 0.85
CA GLU A 17 8.85 -13.15 -0.18
C GLU A 17 7.60 -12.35 -0.57
N LEU A 18 6.92 -11.73 0.41
CA LEU A 18 5.75 -10.91 0.18
C LEU A 18 6.08 -9.71 -0.73
N LYS A 19 7.14 -8.96 -0.40
CA LYS A 19 7.65 -7.85 -1.24
C LYS A 19 7.87 -8.29 -2.69
N THR A 20 8.61 -9.38 -2.87
CA THR A 20 8.95 -9.91 -4.20
C THR A 20 7.71 -10.35 -4.97
N THR A 21 6.78 -11.05 -4.32
CA THR A 21 5.59 -11.62 -4.95
C THR A 21 4.57 -10.55 -5.36
N THR A 22 4.51 -9.46 -4.60
CA THR A 22 3.52 -8.39 -4.79
C THR A 22 4.06 -7.19 -5.57
N ALA A 23 5.38 -7.10 -5.82
CA ALA A 23 6.02 -5.96 -6.48
C ALA A 23 5.35 -5.51 -7.79
N ARG A 24 5.08 -6.46 -8.70
CA ARG A 24 4.46 -6.15 -10.00
C ARG A 24 3.02 -5.65 -9.87
N GLU A 25 2.28 -6.24 -8.94
CA GLU A 25 0.89 -5.88 -8.67
C GLU A 25 0.82 -4.48 -8.04
N ALA A 26 1.65 -4.22 -7.03
CA ALA A 26 1.79 -2.91 -6.41
C ALA A 26 2.13 -1.83 -7.44
N ALA A 27 3.08 -2.08 -8.32
CA ALA A 27 3.46 -1.12 -9.39
C ALA A 27 2.34 -0.88 -10.41
N SER A 28 1.41 -1.82 -10.57
CA SER A 28 0.26 -1.66 -11.47
C SER A 28 -0.91 -0.94 -10.79
N TYR A 29 -1.07 -1.16 -9.49
CA TYR A 29 -2.15 -0.61 -8.66
C TYR A 29 -1.90 0.83 -8.22
N TYR A 30 -0.68 1.12 -7.73
CA TYR A 30 -0.28 2.45 -7.28
C TYR A 30 0.29 3.27 -8.43
N GLN A 31 -0.45 4.29 -8.88
CA GLN A 31 -0.09 5.13 -10.01
C GLN A 31 0.05 6.59 -9.55
N ILE A 32 1.08 7.27 -10.05
CA ILE A 32 1.31 8.68 -9.75
C ILE A 32 0.13 9.50 -10.26
N GLY A 33 -0.39 10.41 -9.42
CA GLY A 33 -1.54 11.26 -9.68
C GLY A 33 -2.86 10.71 -9.16
N GLU A 34 -2.94 9.42 -8.85
CA GLU A 34 -4.14 8.80 -8.29
C GLU A 34 -4.26 9.03 -6.78
N ILE A 35 -5.50 8.92 -6.28
CA ILE A 35 -5.85 9.15 -4.87
C ILE A 35 -6.10 7.81 -4.19
N TYR A 36 -5.50 7.65 -3.00
CA TYR A 36 -5.65 6.47 -2.17
C TYR A 36 -6.04 6.84 -0.75
N LYS A 37 -7.00 6.11 -0.18
CA LYS A 37 -7.43 6.26 1.20
C LYS A 37 -6.69 5.28 2.10
N ASN A 38 -6.04 5.81 3.14
CA ASN A 38 -5.40 5.00 4.17
C ASN A 38 -6.44 4.61 5.23
N ALA A 39 -6.52 3.33 5.55
CA ALA A 39 -7.47 2.82 6.54
C ALA A 39 -7.11 3.20 7.99
N ASP A 40 -5.83 3.41 8.31
CA ASP A 40 -5.36 3.72 9.67
C ASP A 40 -5.87 5.09 10.16
N ASP A 41 -5.79 6.09 9.29
CA ASP A 41 -6.11 7.48 9.64
C ASP A 41 -7.29 8.06 8.85
N GLY A 42 -7.84 7.30 7.91
CA GLY A 42 -8.97 7.68 7.07
C GLY A 42 -8.65 8.77 6.05
N ARG A 43 -7.39 9.21 5.92
CA ARG A 43 -7.00 10.28 5.01
C ARG A 43 -6.87 9.78 3.58
N GLU A 44 -7.20 10.67 2.66
CA GLU A 44 -6.93 10.52 1.24
C GLU A 44 -5.58 11.15 0.91
N TYR A 45 -4.75 10.40 0.20
CA TYR A 45 -3.42 10.78 -0.22
C TYR A 45 -3.28 10.66 -1.73
N VAL A 46 -2.74 11.70 -2.37
CA VAL A 46 -2.32 11.65 -3.78
C VAL A 46 -0.93 11.02 -3.84
N TYR A 47 -0.72 10.03 -4.72
CA TYR A 47 0.62 9.52 -5.00
C TYR A 47 1.38 10.52 -5.87
N LEU A 48 2.34 11.26 -5.30
CA LEU A 48 2.97 12.39 -6.00
C LEU A 48 4.18 11.99 -6.83
N ALA A 49 5.03 11.15 -6.26
CA ALA A 49 6.28 10.76 -6.88
C ALA A 49 6.80 9.51 -6.20
N ASN A 50 7.72 8.85 -6.88
CA ASN A 50 8.61 7.93 -6.23
C ASN A 50 10.05 8.25 -6.64
N ASP A 51 10.97 8.07 -5.71
CA ASP A 51 12.37 7.85 -6.04
C ASP A 51 12.62 6.34 -6.11
N ASP A 52 13.80 5.89 -6.56
CA ASP A 52 14.10 4.46 -6.70
C ASP A 52 13.92 3.63 -5.40
N CYS A 53 13.67 4.27 -4.24
CA CYS A 53 13.55 3.63 -2.92
C CYS A 53 12.23 3.91 -2.19
N LEU A 54 11.60 5.08 -2.36
CA LEU A 54 10.47 5.58 -1.57
C LEU A 54 9.35 6.11 -2.46
N ALA A 55 8.15 5.61 -2.21
CA ALA A 55 6.90 6.18 -2.68
C ALA A 55 6.45 7.30 -1.75
N HIS A 56 6.17 8.48 -2.31
CA HIS A 56 5.71 9.66 -1.60
C HIS A 56 4.25 9.94 -1.92
N PHE A 57 3.41 9.86 -0.90
CA PHE A 57 2.02 10.27 -0.96
C PHE A 57 1.79 11.50 -0.06
N GLN A 58 0.90 12.39 -0.49
CA GLN A 58 0.55 13.58 0.26
C GLN A 58 -0.97 13.75 0.36
N SER A 59 -1.46 14.03 1.55
CA SER A 59 -2.87 14.30 1.79
C SER A 59 -3.23 15.76 1.52
N PHE A 60 -4.52 16.02 1.34
CA PHE A 60 -5.03 17.39 1.14
C PHE A 60 -4.83 18.32 2.35
N ASP A 61 -4.68 17.77 3.56
CA ASP A 61 -4.37 18.50 4.79
C ASP A 61 -2.86 18.61 5.08
N GLY A 62 -2.00 18.19 4.15
CA GLY A 62 -0.55 18.41 4.18
C GLY A 62 0.28 17.34 4.88
N TYR A 63 -0.32 16.20 5.25
CA TYR A 63 0.42 15.05 5.79
C TYR A 63 1.13 14.30 4.67
N ASN A 64 2.29 13.75 5.00
CA ASN A 64 3.09 12.97 4.06
C ASN A 64 3.16 11.53 4.55
N LEU A 65 2.89 10.60 3.63
CA LEU A 65 3.04 9.16 3.82
C LEU A 65 4.17 8.68 2.91
N PHE A 66 5.19 8.09 3.51
CA PHE A 66 6.35 7.55 2.80
C PHE A 66 6.39 6.04 2.99
N ILE A 67 6.40 5.30 1.89
CA ILE A 67 6.43 3.84 1.90
C ILE A 67 7.60 3.37 1.03
N PRO A 68 8.48 2.48 1.50
CA PRO A 68 9.47 1.85 0.63
C PRO A 68 8.80 1.20 -0.58
N ILE A 69 9.31 1.43 -1.80
CA ILE A 69 8.68 0.88 -3.03
C ILE A 69 8.52 -0.63 -2.92
N ASP A 70 9.56 -1.32 -2.44
CA ASP A 70 9.57 -2.77 -2.28
C ASP A 70 8.50 -3.27 -1.30
N ALA A 71 8.05 -2.41 -0.38
CA ALA A 71 7.02 -2.71 0.61
C ALA A 71 5.60 -2.29 0.20
N LEU A 72 5.40 -1.56 -0.91
CA LEU A 72 4.07 -1.08 -1.34
C LEU A 72 3.03 -2.19 -1.45
N GLY A 73 3.44 -3.38 -1.89
CA GLY A 73 2.55 -4.52 -2.03
C GLY A 73 1.97 -5.02 -0.71
N SER A 74 2.58 -4.68 0.43
CA SER A 74 2.03 -4.99 1.76
C SER A 74 0.82 -4.13 2.16
N PHE A 75 0.53 -3.07 1.41
CA PHE A 75 -0.60 -2.15 1.62
C PHE A 75 -1.79 -2.43 0.69
N LEU A 76 -1.65 -3.38 -0.26
CA LEU A 76 -2.72 -3.72 -1.20
C LEU A 76 -3.99 -4.21 -0.46
N PRO A 77 -5.20 -3.88 -0.93
CA PRO A 77 -6.46 -4.22 -0.23
C PRO A 77 -6.66 -5.69 0.09
N ASP A 78 -6.15 -6.58 -0.76
CA ASP A 78 -6.25 -8.02 -0.61
C ASP A 78 -5.04 -8.65 0.12
N VAL A 79 -4.02 -7.87 0.48
CA VAL A 79 -2.81 -8.32 1.20
C VAL A 79 -2.73 -7.75 2.63
N ALA A 80 -3.00 -6.45 2.76
CA ALA A 80 -2.89 -5.71 4.01
C ALA A 80 -3.93 -6.15 5.03
N ASP A 81 -3.61 -5.99 6.32
CA ASP A 81 -4.63 -6.00 7.36
C ASP A 81 -5.61 -4.83 7.13
N ASP A 82 -6.84 -4.95 7.62
CA ASP A 82 -7.91 -3.98 7.34
C ASP A 82 -7.58 -2.57 7.83
N ASP A 83 -6.74 -2.43 8.85
CA ASP A 83 -6.27 -1.15 9.41
C ASP A 83 -5.05 -0.56 8.67
N ARG A 84 -4.53 -1.24 7.65
CA ARG A 84 -3.32 -0.82 6.92
C ARG A 84 -3.50 -0.74 5.41
N VAL A 85 -4.73 -0.92 4.94
CA VAL A 85 -5.03 -0.84 3.51
C VAL A 85 -4.81 0.58 3.00
N LEU A 86 -4.20 0.70 1.83
CA LEU A 86 -4.16 1.93 1.04
C LEU A 86 -4.98 1.70 -0.24
N GLU A 87 -6.26 2.05 -0.19
CA GLU A 87 -7.27 1.70 -1.22
C GLU A 87 -7.48 2.85 -2.21
N ILE A 88 -7.53 2.54 -3.51
CA ILE A 88 -7.82 3.52 -4.55
C ILE A 88 -9.23 4.14 -4.37
N VAL A 89 -9.29 5.46 -4.47
CA VAL A 89 -10.56 6.20 -4.47
C VAL A 89 -11.01 6.32 -5.92
N ASN A 90 -12.02 5.55 -6.31
CA ASN A 90 -12.70 5.72 -7.59
C ASN A 90 -13.88 6.67 -7.38
N ASP A 91 -13.82 7.86 -7.97
CA ASP A 91 -14.98 8.76 -8.11
C ASP A 91 -16.03 8.20 -9.09
#